data_AF-A0A3M5RF95-F1
#
_entry.id   AF-A0A3M5RF95-F1
#
_cell.length_a   1.000
_cell.length_b   1.000
_cell.length_c   1.000
_cell.angle_alpha   90.00
_cell.angle_beta   90.00
_cell.angle_gamma   90.00
#
_symmetry.space_group_name_H-M   'P 1'
#
loop_
_entity.id
_entity.type
_entity.pdbx_description
1 polymer ?
#
loop_
_entity_poly.entity_id
_entity_poly.type
_entity_poly.pdbx_seq_one_letter_code
_entity_poly.pdbx_strand_id
1 'polypeptide(L)'
;DYLLQLWTAIKEASLDRSAPFLIYQESNVIIRAIRDYLRQDIGEVLIDSVEAQEEALTFIRQVMPQYASKIKLYEDSVPLFNRFQ
;
A
#
# COMPACT_ATOMS: atom_id res chain seq x y z
N ASP A 1 2.75 10.79 -9.07
CA ASP A 1 3.88 10.32 -9.92
C ASP A 1 4.37 8.90 -9.68
N TYR A 2 3.91 8.19 -8.65
CA TYR A 2 4.36 6.81 -8.37
C TYR A 2 4.26 5.83 -9.55
N LEU A 3 3.12 5.80 -10.24
CA LEU A 3 2.92 4.89 -11.38
C LEU A 3 3.92 5.15 -12.52
N LEU A 4 4.32 6.41 -12.73
CA LEU A 4 5.33 6.77 -13.72
C LEU A 4 6.73 6.31 -13.27
N GLN A 5 7.06 6.46 -11.99
CA GLN A 5 8.33 5.96 -11.44
C GLN A 5 8.43 4.44 -11.55
N LEU A 6 7.34 3.73 -11.21
CA LEU A 6 7.26 2.28 -11.35
C LEU A 6 7.44 1.85 -12.82
N TRP A 7 6.78 2.54 -13.74
CA TRP A 7 6.92 2.27 -15.18
C TRP A 7 8.36 2.47 -15.66
N THR A 8 9.03 3.55 -15.25
CA THR A 8 10.43 3.80 -15.60
C THR A 8 11.33 2.68 -15.08
N ALA A 9 11.17 2.27 -13.82
CA ALA A 9 11.95 1.18 -13.23
C ALA A 9 11.74 -0.17 -13.96
N ILE A 10 10.49 -0.49 -14.33
CA ILE A 10 10.17 -1.69 -15.12
C ILE A 10 10.87 -1.65 -16.48
N LYS A 11 10.81 -0.49 -17.16
CA LYS A 11 11.44 -0.32 -18.47
C LYS A 11 12.95 -0.46 -18.40
N GLU A 12 13.60 0.18 -17.42
CA GLU A 12 15.05 0.08 -17.23
C GLU A 12 15.48 -1.36 -16.93
N ALA A 13 14.81 -2.03 -15.99
CA ALA A 13 15.11 -3.43 -15.67
C ALA A 13 14.92 -4.37 -16.87
N SER A 14 13.94 -4.10 -17.75
CA SER A 14 13.72 -4.89 -18.96
C SER A 14 14.86 -4.78 -19.99
N LEU A 15 15.62 -3.69 -19.95
CA LEU A 15 16.75 -3.45 -20.86
C LEU A 15 18.08 -3.97 -20.29
N ASP A 16 18.18 -4.10 -18.96
CA ASP A 16 19.42 -4.46 -18.26
C ASP A 16 19.79 -5.95 -18.36
N ARG A 17 18.79 -6.84 -18.49
CA ARG A 17 19.01 -8.29 -18.52
C ARG A 17 18.19 -8.98 -19.61
N SER A 18 18.78 -10.02 -20.23
CA SER A 18 18.06 -10.89 -21.17
C SER A 18 17.14 -11.88 -20.45
N ALA A 19 15.98 -12.15 -21.05
CA ALA A 19 14.92 -13.02 -20.50
C ALA A 19 15.37 -14.49 -20.31
N PRO A 20 14.70 -15.28 -19.44
CA PRO A 20 13.57 -14.92 -18.57
C PRO A 20 14.00 -14.54 -17.14
N PHE A 21 13.36 -13.53 -16.57
CA PHE A 21 13.48 -13.16 -15.16
C PHE A 21 12.25 -12.36 -14.70
N LEU A 22 12.03 -12.30 -13.39
CA LEU A 22 10.97 -11.50 -12.78
C LEU A 22 11.40 -10.03 -12.74
N ILE A 23 10.64 -9.15 -13.40
CA ILE A 23 10.90 -7.69 -13.41
C ILE A 23 10.19 -7.00 -12.25
N TYR A 24 8.93 -7.35 -12.01
CA TYR A 24 8.11 -6.76 -10.95
C TYR A 24 7.12 -7.80 -10.45
N GLN A 25 6.98 -7.89 -9.13
CA GLN A 25 5.93 -8.66 -8.49
C GLN A 25 4.89 -7.69 -7.95
N GLU A 26 3.63 -7.91 -8.32
CA GLU A 26 2.52 -7.12 -7.78
C GLU A 26 2.52 -7.20 -6.25
N SER A 27 2.35 -6.04 -5.62
CA SER A 27 2.30 -5.92 -4.17
C SER A 27 1.11 -6.68 -3.58
N ASN A 28 1.17 -6.92 -2.26
CA ASN A 28 0.12 -7.63 -1.56
C ASN A 28 -1.24 -6.88 -1.63
N VAL A 29 -2.30 -7.54 -1.15
CA VAL A 29 -3.67 -6.97 -1.21
C VAL A 29 -3.80 -5.64 -0.48
N ILE A 30 -3.04 -5.42 0.60
CA ILE A 30 -3.07 -4.19 1.40
C ILE A 30 -2.59 -3.01 0.57
N ILE A 31 -1.41 -3.16 -0.05
CA ILE A 31 -0.82 -2.11 -0.88
C ILE A 31 -1.70 -1.79 -2.08
N ARG A 32 -2.28 -2.82 -2.72
CA ARG A 32 -3.25 -2.63 -3.82
C ARG A 32 -4.48 -1.85 -3.36
N ALA A 33 -5.05 -2.23 -2.23
CA ALA A 33 -6.23 -1.57 -1.69
C ALA A 33 -5.95 -0.09 -1.38
N ILE A 34 -4.81 0.21 -0.77
CA ILE A 34 -4.38 1.59 -0.52
C ILE A 34 -4.19 2.36 -1.83
N ARG A 35 -3.46 1.81 -2.80
CA ARG A 35 -3.16 2.48 -4.07
C ARG A 35 -4.45 2.83 -4.85
N ASP A 36 -5.41 1.92 -4.85
CA ASP A 36 -6.58 2.00 -5.73
C ASP A 36 -7.78 2.71 -5.07
N TYR A 37 -7.92 2.61 -3.74
CA TYR A 37 -9.08 3.14 -3.01
C TYR A 37 -8.78 4.34 -2.10
N LEU A 38 -7.53 4.59 -1.69
CA LEU A 38 -7.23 5.69 -0.77
C LEU A 38 -7.43 7.05 -1.45
N ARG A 39 -8.51 7.73 -1.09
CA ARG A 39 -8.91 9.03 -1.62
C ARG A 39 -8.99 10.07 -0.50
N GLN A 40 -9.15 11.33 -0.89
CA GLN A 40 -9.14 12.45 0.06
C GLN A 40 -10.34 12.40 1.03
N ASP A 41 -11.48 11.89 0.57
CA ASP A 41 -12.74 11.69 1.30
C ASP A 41 -12.71 10.54 2.32
N ILE A 42 -11.72 9.65 2.27
CA ILE A 42 -11.55 8.60 3.28
C ILE A 42 -11.02 9.23 4.57
N GLY A 43 -11.77 9.12 5.68
CA GLY A 43 -11.37 9.67 6.97
C GLY A 43 -10.19 8.93 7.60
N GLU A 44 -10.29 7.60 7.69
CA GLU A 44 -9.29 6.73 8.29
C GLU A 44 -9.28 5.34 7.66
N VAL A 45 -8.15 4.65 7.76
CA VAL A 45 -7.96 3.25 7.38
C VAL A 45 -7.54 2.51 8.65
N LEU A 46 -8.42 1.64 9.13
CA LEU A 46 -8.21 0.85 10.33
C LEU A 46 -7.59 -0.51 9.94
N ILE A 47 -6.51 -0.89 10.61
CA ILE A 47 -5.80 -2.16 10.39
C ILE A 47 -5.63 -2.83 11.75
N ASP A 48 -5.98 -4.10 11.88
CA ASP A 48 -5.96 -4.87 13.13
C ASP A 48 -4.68 -5.71 13.35
N SER A 49 -3.75 -5.69 12.39
CA SER A 49 -2.40 -6.27 12.52
C SER A 49 -1.34 -5.18 12.49
N VAL A 50 -0.41 -5.25 13.45
CA VAL A 50 0.75 -4.35 13.55
C VAL A 50 1.64 -4.47 12.31
N GLU A 51 1.91 -5.70 11.87
CA GLU A 51 2.77 -5.97 10.71
C GLU A 51 2.17 -5.37 9.43
N ALA A 52 0.87 -5.57 9.23
CA ALA A 52 0.13 -5.00 8.11
C ALA A 52 0.10 -3.46 8.15
N GLN A 53 -0.01 -2.87 9.35
CA GLN A 53 0.01 -1.42 9.53
C GLN A 53 1.38 -0.83 9.18
N GLU A 54 2.47 -1.47 9.61
CA GLU A 54 3.83 -1.03 9.30
C GLU A 54 4.12 -1.10 7.80
N GLU A 55 3.68 -2.16 7.13
CA GLU A 55 3.79 -2.30 5.67
C GLU A 55 3.02 -1.19 4.94
N ALA A 56 1.77 -0.95 5.34
CA ALA A 56 0.93 0.12 4.81
C ALA A 56 1.55 1.51 5.02
N LEU A 57 2.05 1.79 6.22
CA LEU A 57 2.71 3.06 6.56
C LEU A 57 3.99 3.28 5.75
N THR A 58 4.81 2.23 5.60
CA THR A 58 6.04 2.30 4.81
C THR A 58 5.74 2.67 3.37
N PHE A 59 4.76 2.00 2.76
CA PHE A 59 4.34 2.29 1.39
C PHE A 59 3.75 3.70 1.25
N ILE A 60 2.83 4.10 2.13
CA ILE A 60 2.20 5.41 2.06
C ILE A 60 3.21 6.53 2.24
N ARG A 61 4.19 6.39 3.15
CA ARG A 61 5.25 7.40 3.32
C ARG A 61 6.07 7.60 2.05
N GLN A 62 6.25 6.57 1.24
CA GLN A 62 6.97 6.65 -0.04
C GLN A 62 6.09 7.21 -1.17
N VAL A 63 4.81 6.83 -1.21
CA VAL A 63 3.94 7.02 -2.37
C VAL A 63 2.97 8.19 -2.20
N MET A 64 2.39 8.34 -1.01
CA MET A 64 1.37 9.34 -0.68
C MET A 64 1.52 9.84 0.77
N PRO A 65 2.66 10.47 1.14
CA PRO A 65 2.98 10.80 2.53
C PRO A 65 1.90 11.65 3.23
N GLN A 66 1.15 12.44 2.47
CA GLN A 66 0.03 13.25 2.97
C GLN A 66 -1.12 12.43 3.61
N TYR A 67 -1.22 11.13 3.30
CA TYR A 67 -2.25 10.25 3.87
C TYR A 67 -1.72 9.35 4.99
N ALA A 68 -0.45 9.47 5.40
CA ALA A 68 0.13 8.63 6.44
C ALA A 68 -0.61 8.73 7.77
N SER A 69 -1.14 9.90 8.11
CA SER A 69 -1.94 10.14 9.33
C SER A 69 -3.30 9.44 9.34
N LYS A 70 -3.78 8.97 8.18
CA LYS A 70 -5.06 8.26 8.06
C LYS A 70 -4.93 6.77 8.43
N ILE A 71 -3.72 6.22 8.47
CA ILE A 71 -3.50 4.80 8.81
C ILE A 71 -3.42 4.64 10.32
N LYS A 72 -4.33 3.84 10.89
CA LYS A 72 -4.42 3.61 12.33
C LYS A 72 -4.48 2.13 12.65
N LEU A 73 -3.82 1.77 13.75
CA LEU A 73 -3.95 0.44 14.34
C LEU A 73 -5.28 0.36 15.09
N TYR A 74 -5.97 -0.75 14.89
CA TYR A 74 -7.18 -1.09 15.61
C TYR A 74 -6.82 -2.00 16.79
N GLU A 75 -7.05 -1.51 18.01
CA GLU A 75 -6.65 -2.18 19.26
C GLU A 75 -7.85 -2.58 20.13
N ASP A 76 -9.08 -2.43 19.62
CA ASP A 76 -10.27 -2.75 20.39
C ASP A 76 -10.50 -4.25 20.52
N SER A 77 -11.13 -4.63 21.63
CA SER A 77 -11.48 -6.01 21.96
C SER A 77 -12.54 -6.62 21.03
N VAL A 78 -13.42 -5.79 20.47
CA VAL A 78 -14.44 -6.25 19.52
C VAL A 78 -13.78 -6.40 18.14
N PRO A 79 -13.97 -7.53 17.41
CA PRO A 79 -13.43 -7.67 16.06
C PRO A 79 -13.79 -6.50 15.15
N LEU A 80 -12.82 -6.00 14.37
CA LEU A 80 -12.93 -4.78 13.59
C LEU A 80 -14.24 -4.69 12.79
N PHE A 81 -14.58 -5.72 12.02
CA PHE A 81 -15.80 -5.69 11.21
C PHE A 81 -17.09 -5.77 12.02
N ASN A 82 -17.08 -6.41 13.20
CA ASN A 82 -18.26 -6.47 14.07
C ASN A 82 -18.58 -5.11 14.68
N ARG A 83 -17.58 -4.26 14.90
CA ARG A 83 -17.78 -2.91 15.47
C ARG A 83 -18.50 -1.95 14.49
N PHE A 84 -18.41 -2.20 13.19
CA PHE A 84 -18.95 -1.32 12.15
C PHE A 84 -20.11 -1.96 11.36
N GLN A 85 -20.80 -2.94 11.96
CA GLN A 85 -22.05 -3.52 11.42
C GLN A 85 -23.27 -2.64 11.67
#